data_AF-A0A1V9EES9-F1
#
_entry.id   AF-A0A1V9EES9-F1
#
_cell.length_a   1.000
_cell.length_b   1.000
_cell.length_c   1.000
_cell.angle_alpha   90.00
_cell.angle_beta   90.00
_cell.angle_gamma   90.00
#
_symmetry.space_group_name_H-M   'P 1'
#
loop_
_entity.id
_entity.type
_entity.pdbx_description
1 polymer ?
#
loop_
_entity_poly.entity_id
_entity_poly.type
_entity_poly.pdbx_seq_one_letter_code
_entity_poly.pdbx_strand_id
1 'polypeptide(L)'
;MKIQMLRCAVFCILATTLYTGCKKDDVHTPGNLSVNPAAALPETFITISGNDMQDIVSIKFDTAIASFSSVFNTGSAIFTNVPTNPKFGPQQIAITNREGKTAMVDFTVLQPAPVINSFTPGNAPVGDTVTITGTMFTNINGVYIGNVKAIVVDSSSRTQLKVKVPAGATSGLLSVVTWGGTTYSTGNIIIGERAFLISDFDGAGPAADGDGWYLIGQMTSKTMTRSDPDSISGRFLKIIPQQPATKTYAGVSTPVLGTANQTFGMTSTTAATTLKFDVNNNGKTATVLQVIVQETTNDVDATNYAIDISINNTGWNTVAVPLTQLFNFYGSGTQNPDPVKITKVKFFFQNYHLNPMEANIDNVRFAY
;
A
#
# COMPACT_ATOMS: atom_id res chain seq x y z
N MET A 1 77.10 21.40 74.23
CA MET A 1 75.76 20.84 73.86
C MET A 1 75.22 21.59 72.64
N LYS A 2 75.89 21.45 71.48
CA LYS A 2 75.74 22.33 70.29
C LYS A 2 75.44 21.57 68.99
N ILE A 3 74.98 20.31 69.08
CA ILE A 3 74.88 19.40 67.90
C ILE A 3 73.49 18.76 67.72
N GLN A 4 72.56 18.87 68.68
CA GLN A 4 71.27 18.17 68.60
C GLN A 4 70.06 18.97 68.10
N MET A 5 70.04 20.31 68.17
CA MET A 5 68.90 21.09 67.65
C MET A 5 69.09 21.63 66.22
N LEU A 6 70.26 21.43 65.61
CA LEU A 6 70.46 21.65 64.17
C LEU A 6 69.84 20.53 63.32
N ARG A 7 69.52 19.38 63.93
CA ARG A 7 68.87 18.25 63.26
C ARG A 7 67.35 18.40 63.10
N CYS A 8 66.66 19.11 64.00
CA CYS A 8 65.22 19.40 63.85
C CYS A 8 64.92 20.51 62.84
N ALA A 9 65.79 21.52 62.73
CA ALA A 9 65.60 22.61 61.77
C ALA A 9 65.80 22.13 60.31
N VAL A 10 66.78 21.25 60.07
CA VAL A 10 67.04 20.69 58.73
C VAL A 10 65.94 19.69 58.31
N PHE A 11 65.35 18.95 59.25
CA PHE A 11 64.22 18.06 58.94
C PHE A 11 62.90 18.84 58.69
N CYS A 12 62.69 19.98 59.36
CA CYS A 12 61.52 20.84 59.09
C CYS A 12 61.63 21.62 57.77
N ILE A 13 62.84 21.98 57.32
CA ILE A 13 63.05 22.63 56.01
C ILE A 13 62.97 21.60 54.87
N LEU A 14 63.37 20.35 55.08
CA LEU A 14 63.21 19.28 54.08
C LEU A 14 61.76 18.76 53.97
N ALA A 15 60.98 18.86 55.06
CA ALA A 15 59.56 18.49 55.06
C ALA A 15 58.61 19.59 54.53
N THR A 16 59.07 20.85 54.45
CA THR A 16 58.28 21.95 53.87
C THR A 16 58.52 22.17 52.37
N THR A 17 59.54 21.54 51.78
CA THR A 17 59.78 21.55 50.32
C THR A 17 59.12 20.39 49.55
N LEU A 18 58.31 19.55 50.22
CA LEU A 18 57.54 18.47 49.56
C LEU A 18 56.08 18.85 49.24
N TYR A 19 55.68 20.11 49.46
CA TYR A 19 54.30 20.57 49.31
C TYR A 19 54.09 21.68 48.26
N THR A 20 54.86 21.69 47.16
CA THR A 20 54.47 22.46 45.96
C THR A 20 54.99 21.76 44.70
N GLY A 21 54.44 20.57 44.47
CA GLY A 21 54.69 19.78 43.26
C GLY A 21 53.41 19.26 42.62
N CYS A 22 52.24 19.81 42.95
CA CYS A 22 51.11 19.71 42.01
C CYS A 22 51.47 20.62 40.85
N LYS A 23 51.96 20.04 39.74
CA LYS A 23 51.79 20.72 38.45
C LYS A 23 50.31 21.11 38.39
N LYS A 24 50.03 22.38 38.14
CA LYS A 24 48.70 22.80 37.75
C LYS A 24 48.40 21.96 36.50
N ASP A 25 47.58 20.93 36.63
CA ASP A 25 47.13 20.17 35.47
C ASP A 25 46.49 21.20 34.54
N ASP A 26 47.07 21.35 33.35
CA ASP A 26 46.53 22.26 32.35
C ASP A 26 45.14 21.73 31.99
N VAL A 27 44.10 22.45 32.42
CA VAL A 27 42.71 22.08 32.17
C VAL A 27 42.45 22.23 30.67
N HIS A 28 42.64 21.14 29.93
CA HIS A 28 42.39 21.07 28.50
C HIS A 28 40.88 21.16 28.27
N THR A 29 40.41 22.32 27.84
CA THR A 29 39.00 22.53 27.46
C THR A 29 38.91 22.47 25.94
N PRO A 30 38.28 21.43 25.35
CA PRO A 30 38.13 21.35 23.91
C PRO A 30 37.48 22.63 23.36
N GLY A 31 37.90 23.10 22.19
CA GLY A 31 37.38 24.35 21.64
C GLY A 31 37.79 24.59 20.20
N ASN A 32 37.26 25.68 19.62
CA ASN A 32 37.49 26.06 18.23
C ASN A 32 37.21 24.91 17.23
N LEU A 33 36.06 24.26 17.42
CA LEU A 33 35.72 23.05 16.70
C LEU A 33 35.28 23.35 15.27
N SER A 34 35.68 22.50 14.34
CA SER A 34 35.22 22.44 12.96
C SER A 34 35.08 20.98 12.52
N VAL A 35 34.13 20.70 11.63
CA VAL A 35 33.86 19.33 11.16
C VAL A 35 33.95 19.29 9.64
N ASN A 36 34.66 18.30 9.12
CA ASN A 36 34.79 18.07 7.69
C ASN A 36 34.45 16.60 7.34
N PRO A 37 33.48 16.37 6.43
CA PRO A 37 32.53 17.35 5.89
C PRO A 37 31.59 17.92 6.98
N ALA A 38 31.01 19.11 6.78
CA ALA A 38 30.06 19.72 7.74
C ALA A 38 28.66 19.07 7.72
N ALA A 39 28.40 18.21 6.72
CA ALA A 39 27.19 17.42 6.60
C ALA A 39 27.49 16.06 5.97
N ALA A 40 26.88 14.98 6.46
CA ALA A 40 27.09 13.64 5.91
C ALA A 40 25.93 12.68 6.19
N LEU A 41 25.88 11.59 5.44
CA LEU A 41 24.98 10.46 5.69
C LEU A 41 25.42 9.67 6.93
N PRO A 42 24.54 8.85 7.54
CA PRO A 42 24.92 7.87 8.56
C PRO A 42 26.14 7.03 8.13
N GLU A 43 26.94 6.61 9.10
CA GLU A 43 28.14 5.78 8.92
C GLU A 43 29.28 6.44 8.12
N THR A 44 29.08 7.66 7.61
CA THR A 44 30.15 8.40 6.93
C THR A 44 31.27 8.74 7.90
N PHE A 45 32.50 8.50 7.48
CA PHE A 45 33.69 8.91 8.22
C PHE A 45 33.85 10.43 8.17
N ILE A 46 34.05 11.06 9.32
CA ILE A 46 34.24 12.50 9.46
C ILE A 46 35.48 12.80 10.29
N THR A 47 36.05 13.98 10.07
CA THR A 47 37.10 14.55 10.92
C THR A 47 36.54 15.73 11.68
N ILE A 48 36.74 15.72 13.01
CA ILE A 48 36.46 16.86 13.86
C ILE A 48 37.79 17.45 14.30
N SER A 49 38.05 18.70 13.93
CA SER A 49 39.29 19.42 14.25
C SER A 49 39.04 20.53 15.25
N GLY A 50 40.04 20.85 16.07
CA GLY A 50 39.95 21.90 17.07
C GLY A 50 41.22 22.02 17.92
N ASN A 51 41.07 22.59 19.11
CA ASN A 51 42.15 22.74 20.09
C ASN A 51 41.82 21.93 21.36
N ASP A 52 42.86 21.54 22.10
CA ASP A 52 42.75 20.87 23.40
C ASP A 52 41.86 19.61 23.38
N MET A 53 41.91 18.86 22.28
CA MET A 53 41.10 17.65 22.05
C MET A 53 41.72 16.37 22.63
N GLN A 54 42.55 16.52 23.67
CA GLN A 54 43.15 15.39 24.38
C GLN A 54 42.11 14.73 25.30
N ASP A 55 42.28 13.44 25.59
CA ASP A 55 41.46 12.68 26.54
C ASP A 55 39.93 12.72 26.28
N ILE A 56 39.50 12.83 25.02
CA ILE A 56 38.09 12.69 24.67
C ILE A 56 37.58 11.29 24.98
N VAL A 57 36.46 11.24 25.70
CA VAL A 57 35.79 10.00 26.13
C VAL A 57 34.39 9.86 25.55
N SER A 58 33.80 10.92 24.99
CA SER A 58 32.48 10.87 24.38
C SER A 58 32.34 11.82 23.20
N ILE A 59 31.70 11.32 22.14
CA ILE A 59 31.22 12.09 21.00
C ILE A 59 29.73 11.78 20.84
N LYS A 60 28.86 12.78 20.90
CA LYS A 60 27.41 12.62 20.79
C LYS A 60 26.84 13.52 19.70
N PHE A 61 26.09 12.92 18.78
CA PHE A 61 25.28 13.60 17.78
C PHE A 61 23.88 13.74 18.36
N ASP A 62 23.59 14.89 18.98
CA ASP A 62 22.40 15.10 19.81
C ASP A 62 22.30 14.00 20.90
N THR A 63 21.42 13.01 20.72
CA THR A 63 21.24 11.88 21.65
C THR A 63 22.03 10.62 21.27
N ALA A 64 22.56 10.54 20.04
CA ALA A 64 23.24 9.35 19.54
C ALA A 64 24.74 9.39 19.84
N ILE A 65 25.27 8.36 20.52
CA ILE A 65 26.70 8.23 20.79
C ILE A 65 27.40 7.69 19.53
N ALA A 66 28.47 8.36 19.11
CA ALA A 66 29.34 7.88 18.05
C ALA A 66 30.50 7.06 18.61
N SER A 67 30.85 5.99 17.89
CA SER A 67 32.05 5.21 18.18
C SER A 67 33.27 5.93 17.62
N PHE A 68 34.35 5.96 18.38
CA PHE A 68 35.67 6.41 17.95
C PHE A 68 36.73 5.58 18.65
N SER A 69 37.92 5.52 18.06
CA SER A 69 39.09 4.91 18.73
C SER A 69 39.94 6.03 19.31
N SER A 70 40.14 6.01 20.62
CA SER A 70 40.99 6.98 21.31
C SER A 70 42.45 6.93 20.84
N VAL A 71 42.89 5.83 20.21
CA VAL A 71 44.24 5.67 19.65
C VAL A 71 44.49 6.62 18.47
N PHE A 72 43.43 7.03 17.76
CA PHE A 72 43.53 7.96 16.63
C PHE A 72 43.29 9.41 17.03
N ASN A 73 43.03 9.69 18.31
CA ASN A 73 42.84 11.05 18.79
C ASN A 73 44.19 11.76 18.89
N THR A 74 44.24 12.97 18.37
CA THR A 74 45.35 13.89 18.57
C THR A 74 44.85 15.09 19.35
N GLY A 75 45.75 15.94 19.85
CA GLY A 75 45.35 17.18 20.53
C GLY A 75 44.54 18.15 19.67
N SER A 76 44.47 17.93 18.34
CA SER A 76 43.80 18.82 17.39
C SER A 76 42.80 18.17 16.45
N ALA A 77 42.66 16.84 16.47
CA ALA A 77 41.77 16.13 15.57
C ALA A 77 41.28 14.80 16.13
N ILE A 78 40.03 14.49 15.82
CA ILE A 78 39.35 13.24 16.15
C ILE A 78 38.69 12.69 14.90
N PHE A 79 38.81 11.37 14.76
CA PHE A 79 38.23 10.61 13.66
C PHE A 79 37.09 9.75 14.18
N THR A 80 35.92 9.87 13.57
CA THR A 80 34.73 9.13 13.97
C THR A 80 33.82 8.93 12.77
N ASN A 81 32.84 8.04 12.91
CA ASN A 81 31.78 7.86 11.94
C ASN A 81 30.49 8.50 12.49
N VAL A 82 29.68 9.06 11.60
CA VAL A 82 28.29 9.41 11.95
C VAL A 82 27.59 8.14 12.47
N PRO A 83 26.81 8.19 13.57
CA PRO A 83 26.10 7.03 14.10
C PRO A 83 25.22 6.33 13.05
N THR A 84 24.84 5.07 13.31
CA THR A 84 23.98 4.27 12.41
C THR A 84 22.50 4.67 12.46
N ASN A 85 22.03 5.18 13.61
CA ASN A 85 20.66 5.64 13.79
C ASN A 85 20.58 7.05 14.41
N PRO A 86 21.19 8.06 13.77
CA PRO A 86 21.17 9.43 14.24
C PRO A 86 19.79 10.05 14.00
N LYS A 87 19.51 11.15 14.69
CA LYS A 87 18.47 12.09 14.25
C LYS A 87 18.91 12.73 12.93
N PHE A 88 18.02 12.82 11.94
CA PHE A 88 18.32 13.51 10.69
C PHE A 88 18.11 15.03 10.80
N GLY A 89 18.86 15.79 10.01
CA GLY A 89 18.81 17.25 9.95
C GLY A 89 19.90 17.95 10.78
N PRO A 90 19.80 19.29 10.88
CA PRO A 90 20.73 20.10 11.67
C PRO A 90 20.73 19.70 13.14
N GLN A 91 21.92 19.48 13.70
CA GLN A 91 22.12 19.17 15.11
C GLN A 91 23.52 19.59 15.58
N GLN A 92 23.79 19.38 16.87
CA GLN A 92 25.11 19.62 17.44
C GLN A 92 25.82 18.31 17.74
N ILE A 93 27.12 18.29 17.48
CA ILE A 93 28.04 17.27 17.99
C ILE A 93 28.62 17.79 19.30
N ALA A 94 28.37 17.09 20.40
CA ALA A 94 28.98 17.34 21.70
C ALA A 94 30.18 16.42 21.90
N ILE A 95 31.33 17.00 22.25
CA ILE A 95 32.57 16.29 22.51
C ILE A 95 32.96 16.53 23.96
N THR A 96 33.09 15.44 24.74
CA THR A 96 33.36 15.51 26.17
C THR A 96 34.69 14.83 26.50
N ASN A 97 35.55 15.54 27.23
CA ASN A 97 36.81 15.00 27.74
C ASN A 97 36.62 14.21 29.06
N ARG A 98 37.66 13.53 29.53
CA ARG A 98 37.64 12.76 30.78
C ARG A 98 37.31 13.61 32.02
N GLU A 99 37.61 14.91 31.99
CA GLU A 99 37.29 15.86 33.06
C GLU A 99 35.83 16.35 33.03
N GLY A 100 35.04 15.91 32.05
CA GLY A 100 33.63 16.31 31.87
C GLY A 100 33.44 17.67 31.16
N LYS A 101 34.51 18.30 30.67
CA LYS A 101 34.41 19.51 29.83
C LYS A 101 33.86 19.14 28.47
N THR A 102 32.88 19.92 28.00
CA THR A 102 32.18 19.67 26.74
C THR A 102 32.28 20.87 25.82
N ALA A 103 32.58 20.61 24.55
CA ALA A 103 32.48 21.57 23.46
C ALA A 103 31.49 21.08 22.41
N MET A 104 30.89 22.01 21.68
CA MET A 104 29.85 21.72 20.69
C MET A 104 30.19 22.32 19.34
N VAL A 105 29.77 21.65 18.27
CA VAL A 105 29.92 22.10 16.89
C VAL A 105 28.70 21.71 16.08
N ASP A 106 28.24 22.60 15.21
CA ASP A 106 27.09 22.34 14.35
C ASP A 106 27.43 21.31 13.27
N PHE A 107 26.49 20.42 12.99
CA PHE A 107 26.61 19.39 11.96
C PHE A 107 25.23 19.04 11.41
N THR A 108 25.14 18.75 10.11
CA THR A 108 23.89 18.28 9.50
C THR A 108 23.99 16.80 9.12
N VAL A 109 23.17 15.96 9.75
CA VAL A 109 23.05 14.57 9.32
C VAL A 109 22.07 14.51 8.15
N LEU A 110 22.55 14.10 6.98
CA LEU A 110 21.75 13.92 5.78
C LEU A 110 20.86 12.68 5.91
N GLN A 111 19.64 12.77 5.37
CA GLN A 111 18.72 11.64 5.31
C GLN A 111 18.91 10.89 3.97
N PRO A 112 19.05 9.55 3.96
CA PRO A 112 18.97 8.78 2.72
C PRO A 112 17.59 8.88 2.07
N ALA A 113 17.53 8.74 0.74
CA ALA A 113 16.26 8.67 0.03
C ALA A 113 15.36 7.53 0.58
N PRO A 114 14.04 7.71 0.61
CA PRO A 114 13.12 6.65 1.03
C PRO A 114 13.20 5.48 0.06
N VAL A 115 12.82 4.27 0.48
CA VAL A 115 12.65 3.13 -0.42
C VAL A 115 11.23 2.60 -0.30
N ILE A 116 10.58 2.34 -1.42
CA ILE A 116 9.30 1.63 -1.46
C ILE A 116 9.60 0.20 -1.92
N ASN A 117 9.39 -0.77 -1.05
CA ASN A 117 9.56 -2.20 -1.37
C ASN A 117 8.27 -2.79 -1.91
N SER A 118 7.12 -2.46 -1.31
CA SER A 118 5.80 -2.93 -1.73
C SER A 118 4.68 -2.04 -1.23
N PHE A 119 3.48 -2.26 -1.76
CA PHE A 119 2.25 -1.65 -1.27
C PHE A 119 1.09 -2.64 -1.41
N THR A 120 0.09 -2.51 -0.54
CA THR A 120 -1.10 -3.35 -0.56
C THR A 120 -2.32 -2.57 -0.04
N PRO A 121 -3.50 -2.72 -0.65
CA PRO A 121 -3.77 -3.50 -1.88
C PRO A 121 -3.19 -2.83 -3.14
N GLY A 122 -3.01 -3.62 -4.22
CA GLY A 122 -2.61 -3.11 -5.54
C GLY A 122 -3.74 -2.41 -6.31
N ASN A 123 -4.99 -2.71 -5.94
CA ASN A 123 -6.20 -2.08 -6.45
C ASN A 123 -6.94 -1.45 -5.28
N ALA A 124 -7.12 -0.14 -5.32
CA ALA A 124 -7.69 0.63 -4.23
C ALA A 124 -8.63 1.71 -4.78
N PRO A 125 -9.94 1.60 -4.51
CA PRO A 125 -10.90 2.68 -4.75
C PRO A 125 -10.53 3.96 -3.98
N VAL A 126 -11.11 5.08 -4.39
CA VAL A 126 -11.01 6.32 -3.62
C VAL A 126 -11.54 6.11 -2.20
N GLY A 127 -10.78 6.57 -1.20
CA GLY A 127 -11.11 6.42 0.22
C GLY A 127 -10.47 5.21 0.91
N ASP A 128 -10.04 4.20 0.14
CA ASP A 128 -9.38 3.01 0.70
C ASP A 128 -8.03 3.34 1.34
N THR A 129 -7.61 2.51 2.29
CA THR A 129 -6.30 2.61 2.92
C THR A 129 -5.31 1.68 2.24
N VAL A 130 -4.22 2.26 1.75
CA VAL A 130 -3.07 1.58 1.17
C VAL A 130 -1.95 1.55 2.21
N THR A 131 -1.45 0.36 2.50
CA THR A 131 -0.25 0.16 3.31
C THR A 131 0.96 0.10 2.38
N ILE A 132 1.95 0.96 2.62
CA ILE A 132 3.21 1.04 1.88
C ILE A 132 4.31 0.52 2.79
N THR A 133 5.07 -0.48 2.34
CA THR A 133 6.18 -1.07 3.09
C THR A 133 7.49 -0.69 2.43
N GLY A 134 8.49 -0.34 3.24
CA GLY A 134 9.73 0.24 2.73
C GLY A 134 10.77 0.51 3.80
N THR A 135 11.63 1.49 3.53
CA THR A 135 12.63 2.00 4.50
C THR A 135 12.74 3.53 4.41
N MET A 136 13.36 4.13 5.43
CA MET A 136 13.65 5.56 5.52
C MET A 136 12.39 6.45 5.43
N PHE A 137 11.25 5.98 5.96
CA PHE A 137 10.02 6.74 6.11
C PHE A 137 10.04 7.66 7.35
N THR A 138 11.04 8.52 7.44
CA THR A 138 11.15 9.58 8.46
C THR A 138 11.03 10.95 7.75
N ASN A 139 10.56 11.98 8.45
CA ASN A 139 10.43 13.35 7.90
C ASN A 139 9.70 13.40 6.54
N ILE A 140 8.52 12.78 6.48
CA ILE A 140 7.72 12.71 5.25
C ILE A 140 7.11 14.07 4.96
N ASN A 141 7.33 14.55 3.73
CA ASN A 141 6.75 15.80 3.21
C ASN A 141 5.47 15.53 2.38
N GLY A 142 5.35 14.32 1.83
CA GLY A 142 4.13 13.89 1.16
C GLY A 142 4.20 12.46 0.67
N VAL A 143 3.01 11.89 0.46
CA VAL A 143 2.81 10.67 -0.31
C VAL A 143 1.82 11.00 -1.41
N TYR A 144 2.07 10.53 -2.62
CA TYR A 144 1.24 10.82 -3.78
C TYR A 144 0.83 9.52 -4.48
N ILE A 145 -0.38 9.50 -5.00
CA ILE A 145 -0.90 8.45 -5.87
C ILE A 145 -1.19 9.10 -7.22
N GLY A 146 -0.41 8.73 -8.23
CA GLY A 146 -0.29 9.55 -9.44
C GLY A 146 0.16 10.97 -9.06
N ASN A 147 -0.61 11.98 -9.47
CA ASN A 147 -0.32 13.39 -9.20
C ASN A 147 -1.08 13.97 -8.01
N VAL A 148 -1.83 13.16 -7.26
CA VAL A 148 -2.68 13.64 -6.16
C VAL A 148 -2.07 13.26 -4.81
N LYS A 149 -1.98 14.25 -3.90
CA LYS A 149 -1.45 14.04 -2.55
C LYS A 149 -2.40 13.16 -1.73
N ALA A 150 -1.91 12.01 -1.29
CA ALA A 150 -2.62 11.09 -0.43
C ALA A 150 -2.65 11.58 1.03
N ILE A 151 -3.64 11.11 1.79
CA ILE A 151 -3.77 11.45 3.21
C ILE A 151 -3.00 10.42 4.03
N VAL A 152 -1.95 10.83 4.74
CA VAL A 152 -1.20 9.93 5.64
C VAL A 152 -2.05 9.65 6.88
N VAL A 153 -2.39 8.37 7.09
CA VAL A 153 -3.16 7.90 8.26
C VAL A 153 -2.26 7.35 9.37
N ASP A 154 -1.10 6.81 9.02
CA ASP A 154 -0.10 6.34 9.99
C ASP A 154 1.31 6.47 9.39
N SER A 155 2.21 7.07 10.15
CA SER A 155 3.64 7.21 9.84
C SER A 155 4.52 6.99 11.08
N SER A 156 4.04 6.23 12.05
CA SER A 156 4.77 5.94 13.29
C SER A 156 5.98 5.00 13.07
N SER A 157 5.93 4.19 12.00
CA SER A 157 7.00 3.28 11.61
C SER A 157 7.89 3.86 10.52
N ARG A 158 9.20 3.61 10.62
CA ARG A 158 10.19 3.96 9.58
C ARG A 158 10.16 3.03 8.37
N THR A 159 9.44 1.93 8.46
CA THR A 159 9.36 0.88 7.43
C THR A 159 7.95 0.62 6.92
N GLN A 160 6.95 1.33 7.47
CA GLN A 160 5.57 1.21 7.05
C GLN A 160 4.85 2.55 7.10
N LEU A 161 4.10 2.85 6.05
CA LEU A 161 3.14 3.95 6.01
C LEU A 161 1.76 3.42 5.69
N LYS A 162 0.74 4.07 6.24
CA LYS A 162 -0.64 3.91 5.78
C LYS A 162 -1.11 5.22 5.21
N VAL A 163 -1.69 5.18 4.01
CA VAL A 163 -2.26 6.36 3.36
C VAL A 163 -3.65 6.05 2.83
N LYS A 164 -4.54 7.05 2.79
CA LYS A 164 -5.84 6.94 2.11
C LYS A 164 -5.74 7.43 0.68
N VAL A 165 -6.37 6.71 -0.24
CA VAL A 165 -6.52 7.11 -1.64
C VAL A 165 -7.38 8.38 -1.71
N PRO A 166 -6.84 9.50 -2.20
CA PRO A 166 -7.58 10.77 -2.26
C PRO A 166 -8.56 10.80 -3.44
N ALA A 167 -9.58 11.64 -3.35
CA ALA A 167 -10.48 11.90 -4.47
C ALA A 167 -9.69 12.50 -5.66
N GLY A 168 -10.02 12.05 -6.88
CA GLY A 168 -9.33 12.47 -8.11
C GLY A 168 -7.99 11.78 -8.36
N ALA A 169 -7.56 10.84 -7.51
CA ALA A 169 -6.42 9.98 -7.82
C ALA A 169 -6.69 9.16 -9.08
N THR A 170 -5.64 8.94 -9.88
CA THR A 170 -5.66 8.09 -11.07
C THR A 170 -4.69 6.93 -10.88
N SER A 171 -4.93 5.81 -11.56
CA SER A 171 -3.97 4.70 -11.60
C SER A 171 -2.59 5.16 -12.06
N GLY A 172 -1.54 4.61 -11.46
CA GLY A 172 -0.16 4.97 -11.77
C GLY A 172 0.79 4.62 -10.64
N LEU A 173 2.02 5.13 -10.70
CA LEU A 173 2.99 4.95 -9.63
C LEU A 173 2.56 5.73 -8.38
N LEU A 174 2.90 5.18 -7.21
CA LEU A 174 2.88 5.94 -5.96
C LEU A 174 4.25 6.55 -5.71
N SER A 175 4.31 7.69 -5.04
CA SER A 175 5.59 8.29 -4.61
C SER A 175 5.57 8.68 -3.15
N VAL A 176 6.73 8.55 -2.50
CA VAL A 176 6.98 9.02 -1.13
C VAL A 176 8.08 10.07 -1.20
N VAL A 177 7.81 11.24 -0.63
CA VAL A 177 8.72 12.38 -0.55
C VAL A 177 9.12 12.58 0.90
N THR A 178 10.42 12.52 1.18
CA THR A 178 11.01 12.87 2.49
C THR A 178 12.08 13.95 2.31
N TRP A 179 12.71 14.39 3.40
CA TRP A 179 13.87 15.28 3.30
C TRP A 179 15.07 14.63 2.58
N GLY A 180 15.13 13.29 2.53
CA GLY A 180 16.18 12.56 1.83
C GLY A 180 15.95 12.40 0.33
N GLY A 181 14.78 12.82 -0.18
CA GLY A 181 14.45 12.77 -1.61
C GLY A 181 13.08 12.16 -1.89
N THR A 182 12.86 11.83 -3.17
CA THR A 182 11.61 11.22 -3.67
C THR A 182 11.89 9.84 -4.22
N THR A 183 11.04 8.88 -3.89
CA THR A 183 11.07 7.54 -4.49
C THR A 183 9.70 7.16 -5.01
N TYR A 184 9.68 6.41 -6.11
CA TYR A 184 8.49 5.87 -6.74
C TYR A 184 8.39 4.37 -6.49
N SER A 185 7.17 3.82 -6.49
CA SER A 185 6.97 2.38 -6.57
C SER A 185 7.48 1.82 -7.88
N THR A 186 7.73 0.51 -7.92
CA THR A 186 8.04 -0.22 -9.15
C THR A 186 6.79 -0.62 -9.92
N GLY A 187 5.69 -0.90 -9.21
CA GLY A 187 4.38 -1.25 -9.77
C GLY A 187 3.38 -0.09 -9.71
N ASN A 188 2.43 -0.10 -10.64
CA ASN A 188 1.28 0.80 -10.61
C ASN A 188 0.29 0.36 -9.55
N ILE A 189 -0.20 1.30 -8.75
CA ILE A 189 -1.46 1.12 -8.04
C ILE A 189 -2.60 1.43 -9.01
N ILE A 190 -3.62 0.56 -9.02
CA ILE A 190 -4.83 0.74 -9.81
C ILE A 190 -5.85 1.47 -8.95
N ILE A 191 -6.20 2.69 -9.36
CA ILE A 191 -7.27 3.46 -8.75
C ILE A 191 -8.53 3.24 -9.55
N GLY A 192 -9.46 2.54 -8.92
CA GLY A 192 -10.68 2.09 -9.55
C GLY A 192 -11.41 1.12 -8.64
N GLU A 193 -12.53 0.63 -9.15
CA GLU A 193 -13.41 -0.32 -8.49
C GLU A 193 -12.70 -1.66 -8.27
N ARG A 194 -12.87 -2.27 -7.09
CA ARG A 194 -12.47 -3.67 -6.87
C ARG A 194 -13.47 -4.53 -7.62
N ALA A 195 -12.99 -5.56 -8.31
CA ALA A 195 -13.88 -6.48 -9.02
C ALA A 195 -13.66 -7.92 -8.55
N PHE A 196 -14.75 -8.60 -8.20
CA PHE A 196 -14.82 -10.05 -8.19
C PHE A 196 -15.20 -10.52 -9.60
N LEU A 197 -14.21 -10.96 -10.37
CA LEU A 197 -14.44 -11.56 -11.69
C LEU A 197 -15.09 -12.93 -11.51
N ILE A 198 -16.28 -13.12 -12.08
CA ILE A 198 -16.97 -14.42 -12.11
C ILE A 198 -16.46 -15.24 -13.30
N SER A 199 -16.38 -14.62 -14.47
CA SER A 199 -15.91 -15.27 -15.69
C SER A 199 -15.52 -14.24 -16.74
N ASP A 200 -14.31 -14.37 -17.28
CA ASP A 200 -13.90 -13.74 -18.55
C ASP A 200 -13.96 -14.71 -19.73
N PHE A 201 -14.40 -15.95 -19.49
CA PHE A 201 -14.51 -16.98 -20.51
C PHE A 201 -13.18 -17.41 -21.17
N ASP A 202 -12.05 -16.94 -20.64
CA ASP A 202 -10.69 -17.10 -21.17
C ASP A 202 -9.72 -17.78 -20.20
N GLY A 203 -10.20 -18.24 -19.05
CA GLY A 203 -9.39 -18.94 -18.05
C GLY A 203 -9.32 -18.21 -16.70
N ALA A 204 -9.91 -17.00 -16.57
CA ALA A 204 -9.97 -16.27 -15.31
C ALA A 204 -11.38 -16.18 -14.69
N GLY A 205 -11.39 -16.06 -13.37
CA GLY A 205 -12.59 -16.17 -12.56
C GLY A 205 -12.93 -17.63 -12.22
N PRO A 206 -13.78 -17.86 -11.21
CA PRO A 206 -14.07 -19.20 -10.73
C PRO A 206 -14.95 -20.01 -11.72
N ALA A 207 -15.60 -19.36 -12.70
CA ALA A 207 -16.37 -20.03 -13.76
C ALA A 207 -15.78 -19.82 -15.16
N ALA A 208 -14.46 -19.66 -15.23
CA ALA A 208 -13.68 -19.20 -16.37
C ALA A 208 -13.88 -19.91 -17.71
N ASP A 209 -14.12 -21.22 -17.75
CA ASP A 209 -14.16 -21.97 -19.01
C ASP A 209 -15.58 -22.19 -19.55
N GLY A 210 -16.58 -21.59 -18.91
CA GLY A 210 -17.99 -21.80 -19.26
C GLY A 210 -18.58 -23.09 -18.70
N ASP A 211 -17.79 -24.00 -18.11
CA ASP A 211 -18.26 -25.22 -17.44
C ASP A 211 -19.13 -24.91 -16.21
N GLY A 212 -18.90 -23.77 -15.57
CA GLY A 212 -19.75 -23.24 -14.50
C GLY A 212 -21.11 -22.72 -14.95
N TRP A 213 -21.27 -22.45 -16.24
CA TRP A 213 -22.50 -21.89 -16.80
C TRP A 213 -23.40 -23.03 -17.29
N TYR A 214 -24.65 -23.06 -16.88
CA TYR A 214 -25.64 -24.06 -17.31
C TYR A 214 -26.80 -23.40 -18.04
N LEU A 215 -27.43 -24.18 -18.90
CA LEU A 215 -28.62 -23.78 -19.65
C LEU A 215 -29.85 -24.45 -19.09
N ILE A 216 -30.95 -23.72 -19.05
CA ILE A 216 -32.28 -24.30 -18.83
C ILE A 216 -33.24 -23.81 -19.90
N GLY A 217 -34.11 -24.72 -20.33
CA GLY A 217 -35.20 -24.45 -21.25
C GLY A 217 -34.81 -24.65 -22.71
N GLN A 218 -35.48 -23.91 -23.58
CA GLN A 218 -35.38 -24.00 -25.04
C GLN A 218 -34.33 -23.03 -25.61
N MET A 219 -33.05 -23.17 -25.25
CA MET A 219 -31.98 -22.41 -25.92
C MET A 219 -31.39 -23.22 -27.08
N THR A 220 -31.22 -22.56 -28.23
CA THR A 220 -30.67 -23.21 -29.43
C THR A 220 -29.16 -23.32 -29.41
N SER A 221 -28.49 -22.42 -28.69
CA SER A 221 -27.04 -22.50 -28.51
C SER A 221 -26.59 -21.92 -27.17
N LYS A 222 -25.59 -22.60 -26.59
CA LYS A 222 -24.60 -22.07 -25.65
C LYS A 222 -23.26 -22.53 -26.17
N THR A 223 -22.46 -21.59 -26.62
CA THR A 223 -21.09 -21.89 -27.04
C THR A 223 -20.16 -20.84 -26.48
N MET A 224 -18.94 -21.30 -26.23
CA MET A 224 -17.81 -20.42 -26.02
C MET A 224 -17.17 -20.20 -27.38
N THR A 225 -17.32 -19.00 -27.94
CA THR A 225 -16.83 -18.66 -29.28
C THR A 225 -15.99 -17.39 -29.25
N ARG A 226 -15.18 -17.18 -30.29
CA ARG A 226 -14.34 -15.98 -30.48
C ARG A 226 -14.82 -15.08 -31.60
N SER A 227 -15.89 -15.50 -32.29
CA SER A 227 -16.38 -14.89 -33.52
C SER A 227 -17.90 -14.95 -33.60
N ASP A 228 -18.47 -14.05 -34.42
CA ASP A 228 -19.90 -13.82 -34.60
C ASP A 228 -20.63 -13.49 -33.28
N PRO A 229 -20.50 -12.26 -32.75
CA PRO A 229 -19.74 -11.12 -33.29
C PRO A 229 -18.23 -11.21 -33.03
N ASP A 230 -17.42 -10.32 -33.62
CA ASP A 230 -15.99 -10.20 -33.26
C ASP A 230 -15.84 -10.01 -31.76
N SER A 231 -14.93 -10.76 -31.13
CA SER A 231 -14.72 -10.73 -29.68
C SER A 231 -14.14 -9.40 -29.19
N ILE A 232 -14.52 -9.00 -27.97
CA ILE A 232 -13.86 -7.90 -27.24
C ILE A 232 -12.56 -8.35 -26.59
N SER A 233 -12.56 -9.56 -26.05
CA SER A 233 -11.39 -10.31 -25.58
C SER A 233 -11.69 -11.80 -25.76
N GLY A 234 -10.70 -12.55 -26.24
CA GLY A 234 -10.75 -14.01 -26.41
C GLY A 234 -12.13 -14.64 -26.70
N ARG A 235 -12.57 -15.55 -25.84
CA ARG A 235 -13.87 -16.24 -25.95
C ARG A 235 -14.93 -15.49 -25.17
N PHE A 236 -16.18 -15.61 -25.61
CA PHE A 236 -17.34 -15.11 -24.90
C PHE A 236 -18.48 -16.13 -24.91
N LEU A 237 -19.43 -15.95 -24.00
CA LEU A 237 -20.64 -16.77 -23.89
C LEU A 237 -21.68 -16.29 -24.91
N LYS A 238 -21.95 -17.10 -25.93
CA LYS A 238 -23.02 -16.84 -26.91
C LYS A 238 -24.31 -17.56 -26.48
N ILE A 239 -25.41 -16.82 -26.40
CA ILE A 239 -26.73 -17.34 -26.02
C ILE A 239 -27.79 -16.94 -27.05
N ILE A 240 -28.49 -17.93 -27.60
CA ILE A 240 -29.61 -17.73 -28.54
C ILE A 240 -30.84 -18.52 -28.06
N PRO A 241 -31.99 -17.88 -27.79
CA PRO A 241 -33.24 -18.56 -27.47
C PRO A 241 -33.88 -19.21 -28.71
N GLN A 242 -34.60 -20.32 -28.52
CA GLN A 242 -35.43 -20.96 -29.56
C GLN A 242 -36.82 -20.34 -29.61
N GLN A 243 -37.38 -20.16 -30.80
CA GLN A 243 -38.77 -19.74 -30.99
C GLN A 243 -39.69 -20.92 -31.34
N PRO A 244 -40.94 -20.95 -30.85
CA PRO A 244 -41.46 -20.19 -29.72
C PRO A 244 -41.09 -20.89 -28.40
N ALA A 245 -40.62 -20.15 -27.39
CA ALA A 245 -40.32 -20.74 -26.08
C ALA A 245 -40.87 -19.90 -24.94
N THR A 246 -41.23 -20.51 -23.81
CA THR A 246 -41.88 -19.80 -22.70
C THR A 246 -40.97 -19.49 -21.50
N LYS A 247 -39.83 -20.19 -21.32
CA LYS A 247 -38.80 -19.89 -20.30
C LYS A 247 -37.40 -20.38 -20.71
N THR A 248 -36.41 -19.49 -20.81
CA THR A 248 -34.99 -19.85 -21.07
C THR A 248 -34.02 -18.97 -20.28
N TYR A 249 -32.99 -19.58 -19.66
CA TYR A 249 -31.88 -18.83 -19.08
C TYR A 249 -30.54 -19.55 -19.17
N ALA A 250 -29.47 -18.77 -19.26
CA ALA A 250 -28.12 -19.21 -18.97
C ALA A 250 -27.69 -18.63 -17.62
N GLY A 251 -27.05 -19.42 -16.77
CA GLY A 251 -26.61 -18.93 -15.47
C GLY A 251 -25.46 -19.72 -14.89
N VAL A 252 -24.81 -19.14 -13.90
CA VAL A 252 -23.72 -19.75 -13.15
C VAL A 252 -24.10 -19.78 -11.67
N SER A 253 -23.65 -20.83 -10.99
CA SER A 253 -23.88 -21.00 -9.55
C SER A 253 -22.61 -21.45 -8.85
N THR A 254 -22.44 -21.02 -7.60
CA THR A 254 -21.28 -21.38 -6.79
C THR A 254 -21.08 -22.87 -6.46
N PRO A 255 -22.06 -23.78 -6.49
CA PRO A 255 -21.80 -25.23 -6.40
C PRO A 255 -20.81 -25.75 -7.45
N VAL A 256 -20.67 -25.08 -8.60
CA VAL A 256 -19.66 -25.44 -9.62
C VAL A 256 -18.23 -25.03 -9.20
N LEU A 257 -18.11 -24.23 -8.12
CA LEU A 257 -16.84 -23.78 -7.53
C LEU A 257 -16.31 -24.74 -6.45
N GLY A 258 -16.84 -25.96 -6.38
CA GLY A 258 -16.31 -27.04 -5.54
C GLY A 258 -16.97 -27.21 -4.16
N THR A 259 -18.06 -26.50 -3.84
CA THR A 259 -18.91 -26.77 -2.66
C THR A 259 -20.26 -26.07 -2.82
N ALA A 260 -21.37 -26.77 -2.54
CA ALA A 260 -22.70 -26.20 -2.66
C ALA A 260 -22.88 -24.98 -1.72
N ASN A 261 -23.51 -23.92 -2.23
CA ASN A 261 -23.92 -22.72 -1.48
C ASN A 261 -22.80 -21.81 -0.94
N GLN A 262 -21.60 -21.80 -1.52
CA GLN A 262 -20.65 -20.73 -1.23
C GLN A 262 -21.10 -19.41 -1.87
N THR A 263 -20.83 -18.27 -1.27
CA THR A 263 -21.17 -16.97 -1.87
C THR A 263 -20.04 -16.53 -2.80
N PHE A 264 -20.24 -15.53 -3.65
CA PHE A 264 -19.14 -14.97 -4.47
C PHE A 264 -18.07 -14.22 -3.66
N GLY A 265 -18.00 -14.41 -2.33
CA GLY A 265 -16.94 -13.88 -1.46
C GLY A 265 -16.91 -12.36 -1.33
N MET A 266 -17.96 -11.67 -1.77
CA MET A 266 -18.09 -10.22 -1.64
C MET A 266 -18.24 -9.80 -0.18
N THR A 267 -17.65 -8.66 0.17
CA THR A 267 -17.69 -8.07 1.52
C THR A 267 -18.24 -6.64 1.53
N SER A 268 -18.65 -6.15 0.36
CA SER A 268 -19.20 -4.82 0.14
C SER A 268 -20.67 -4.70 0.55
N THR A 269 -21.17 -3.47 0.63
CA THR A 269 -22.60 -3.19 0.84
C THR A 269 -23.36 -3.18 -0.48
N THR A 270 -24.68 -3.39 -0.45
CA THR A 270 -25.56 -3.28 -1.63
C THR A 270 -25.39 -1.96 -2.36
N ALA A 271 -25.27 -0.84 -1.63
CA ALA A 271 -25.11 0.50 -2.22
C ALA A 271 -23.78 0.70 -2.93
N ALA A 272 -22.73 -0.04 -2.53
CA ALA A 272 -21.41 0.03 -3.14
C ALA A 272 -21.22 -0.98 -4.27
N THR A 273 -22.13 -1.94 -4.46
CA THR A 273 -21.90 -3.09 -5.36
C THR A 273 -22.69 -2.96 -6.65
N THR A 274 -22.02 -3.24 -7.76
CA THR A 274 -22.58 -3.24 -9.12
C THR A 274 -22.24 -4.57 -9.80
N LEU A 275 -23.23 -5.25 -10.37
CA LEU A 275 -22.98 -6.35 -11.31
C LEU A 275 -22.67 -5.75 -12.68
N LYS A 276 -21.50 -6.07 -13.23
CA LYS A 276 -21.06 -5.61 -14.55
C LYS A 276 -20.78 -6.79 -15.47
N PHE A 277 -21.08 -6.62 -16.75
CA PHE A 277 -20.76 -7.56 -17.81
C PHE A 277 -20.72 -6.82 -19.13
N ASP A 278 -19.91 -7.30 -20.07
CA ASP A 278 -19.91 -6.81 -21.44
C ASP A 278 -20.92 -7.62 -22.24
N VAL A 279 -21.71 -6.95 -23.08
CA VAL A 279 -22.73 -7.59 -23.90
C VAL A 279 -22.78 -7.02 -25.32
N ASN A 280 -23.05 -7.91 -26.27
CA ASN A 280 -23.32 -7.57 -27.66
C ASN A 280 -24.54 -8.35 -28.17
N ASN A 281 -25.52 -7.63 -28.71
CA ASN A 281 -26.76 -8.21 -29.25
C ASN A 281 -26.63 -8.74 -30.68
N ASN A 282 -25.44 -8.66 -31.30
CA ASN A 282 -25.17 -9.06 -32.68
C ASN A 282 -26.17 -8.47 -33.70
N GLY A 283 -26.53 -7.19 -33.50
CA GLY A 283 -27.44 -6.46 -34.37
C GLY A 283 -28.93 -6.78 -34.16
N LYS A 284 -29.32 -7.56 -33.15
CA LYS A 284 -30.74 -7.76 -32.80
C LYS A 284 -31.31 -6.52 -32.10
N THR A 285 -32.35 -5.93 -32.68
CA THR A 285 -32.90 -4.61 -32.26
C THR A 285 -33.86 -4.68 -31.08
N ALA A 286 -34.18 -5.88 -30.58
CA ALA A 286 -35.17 -6.08 -29.53
C ALA A 286 -34.68 -7.01 -28.41
N THR A 287 -33.37 -7.18 -28.24
CA THR A 287 -32.83 -8.02 -27.15
C THR A 287 -33.16 -7.39 -25.79
N VAL A 288 -33.95 -8.09 -24.97
CA VAL A 288 -34.19 -7.74 -23.56
C VAL A 288 -33.69 -8.85 -22.67
N LEU A 289 -32.72 -8.52 -21.83
CA LEU A 289 -32.12 -9.44 -20.87
C LEU A 289 -32.60 -9.12 -19.47
N GLN A 290 -33.31 -10.06 -18.86
CA GLN A 290 -33.52 -10.07 -17.43
C GLN A 290 -32.26 -10.58 -16.74
N VAL A 291 -31.62 -9.71 -15.99
CA VAL A 291 -30.47 -10.04 -15.17
C VAL A 291 -30.97 -10.43 -13.80
N ILE A 292 -30.57 -11.60 -13.33
CA ILE A 292 -31.00 -12.14 -12.04
C ILE A 292 -29.77 -12.44 -11.19
N VAL A 293 -29.78 -11.97 -9.96
CA VAL A 293 -28.93 -12.51 -8.90
C VAL A 293 -29.79 -13.32 -7.94
N GLN A 294 -29.26 -14.43 -7.46
CA GLN A 294 -29.94 -15.29 -6.50
C GLN A 294 -29.14 -15.32 -5.21
N GLU A 295 -29.84 -15.12 -4.10
CA GLU A 295 -29.36 -15.47 -2.77
C GLU A 295 -29.83 -16.88 -2.43
N THR A 296 -28.96 -17.68 -1.84
CA THR A 296 -29.27 -19.07 -1.48
C THR A 296 -28.62 -19.39 -0.15
N THR A 297 -29.41 -19.72 0.85
CA THR A 297 -28.94 -20.43 2.05
C THR A 297 -29.01 -21.95 1.84
N ASN A 298 -29.98 -22.42 1.04
CA ASN A 298 -30.16 -23.76 0.48
C ASN A 298 -31.01 -23.67 -0.81
N ASP A 299 -31.02 -24.69 -1.68
CA ASP A 299 -31.72 -24.62 -2.98
C ASP A 299 -33.26 -24.50 -2.87
N VAL A 300 -33.85 -24.69 -1.68
CA VAL A 300 -35.30 -24.63 -1.42
C VAL A 300 -35.78 -23.24 -0.98
N ASP A 301 -34.94 -22.44 -0.33
CA ASP A 301 -35.26 -21.12 0.22
C ASP A 301 -34.55 -19.98 -0.58
N ALA A 302 -34.46 -20.15 -1.89
CA ALA A 302 -33.73 -19.21 -2.75
C ALA A 302 -34.57 -17.97 -3.10
N THR A 303 -33.98 -16.78 -2.93
CA THR A 303 -34.62 -15.51 -3.33
C THR A 303 -33.96 -14.97 -4.59
N ASN A 304 -34.76 -14.73 -5.63
CA ASN A 304 -34.31 -14.13 -6.89
C ASN A 304 -34.56 -12.62 -6.86
N TYR A 305 -33.55 -11.85 -7.23
CA TYR A 305 -33.62 -10.41 -7.45
C TYR A 305 -33.31 -10.14 -8.90
N ALA A 306 -34.16 -9.38 -9.59
CA ALA A 306 -34.04 -9.20 -11.03
C ALA A 306 -34.30 -7.77 -11.49
N ILE A 307 -33.82 -7.48 -12.69
CA ILE A 307 -34.13 -6.29 -13.48
C ILE A 307 -34.09 -6.65 -14.96
N ASP A 308 -34.95 -6.02 -15.75
CA ASP A 308 -34.94 -6.16 -17.21
C ASP A 308 -34.09 -5.06 -17.85
N ILE A 309 -33.22 -5.44 -18.78
CA ILE A 309 -32.28 -4.54 -19.45
C ILE A 309 -32.45 -4.68 -20.96
N SER A 310 -32.84 -3.59 -21.61
CA SER A 310 -32.88 -3.53 -23.07
C SER A 310 -31.46 -3.32 -23.63
N ILE A 311 -31.04 -4.21 -24.53
CA ILE A 311 -29.74 -4.13 -25.21
C ILE A 311 -29.98 -3.59 -26.63
N ASN A 312 -30.00 -2.25 -26.73
CA ASN A 312 -30.33 -1.55 -27.98
C ASN A 312 -29.09 -1.04 -28.73
N ASN A 313 -27.90 -1.11 -28.11
CA ASN A 313 -26.67 -0.58 -28.68
C ASN A 313 -26.08 -1.55 -29.70
N THR A 314 -25.30 -1.02 -30.64
CA THR A 314 -24.47 -1.82 -31.56
C THR A 314 -23.12 -2.14 -30.93
N GLY A 315 -22.56 -3.32 -31.24
CA GLY A 315 -21.25 -3.72 -30.75
C GLY A 315 -21.23 -4.11 -29.27
N TRP A 316 -20.01 -4.29 -28.73
CA TRP A 316 -19.81 -4.60 -27.31
C TRP A 316 -19.99 -3.37 -26.43
N ASN A 317 -20.77 -3.53 -25.37
CA ASN A 317 -21.05 -2.49 -24.40
C ASN A 317 -21.00 -3.06 -22.98
N THR A 318 -20.41 -2.34 -22.03
CA THR A 318 -20.50 -2.71 -20.62
C THR A 318 -21.86 -2.31 -20.05
N VAL A 319 -22.62 -3.30 -19.60
CA VAL A 319 -23.80 -3.10 -18.76
C VAL A 319 -23.37 -3.06 -17.30
N ALA A 320 -23.89 -2.08 -16.57
CA ALA A 320 -23.67 -1.90 -15.15
C ALA A 320 -25.02 -1.88 -14.42
N VAL A 321 -25.23 -2.86 -13.53
CA VAL A 321 -26.45 -3.05 -12.76
C VAL A 321 -26.14 -2.83 -11.28
N PRO A 322 -26.35 -1.61 -10.76
CA PRO A 322 -26.28 -1.37 -9.32
C PRO A 322 -27.21 -2.35 -8.59
N LEU A 323 -26.74 -2.99 -7.52
CA LEU A 323 -27.59 -3.94 -6.80
C LEU A 323 -28.83 -3.28 -6.18
N THR A 324 -28.78 -1.97 -5.96
CA THR A 324 -29.92 -1.14 -5.54
C THR A 324 -31.06 -1.09 -6.56
N GLN A 325 -30.83 -1.50 -7.80
CA GLN A 325 -31.85 -1.58 -8.86
C GLN A 325 -32.46 -2.98 -9.02
N LEU A 326 -31.88 -4.00 -8.36
CA LEU A 326 -32.41 -5.36 -8.39
C LEU A 326 -33.41 -5.54 -7.25
N PHE A 327 -34.62 -5.98 -7.57
CA PHE A 327 -35.67 -6.23 -6.57
C PHE A 327 -36.13 -7.67 -6.57
N ASN A 328 -36.54 -8.16 -5.39
CA ASN A 328 -37.17 -9.47 -5.26
C ASN A 328 -38.47 -9.56 -6.09
N PHE A 329 -39.03 -10.77 -6.23
CA PHE A 329 -40.21 -11.04 -7.07
C PHE A 329 -40.03 -10.62 -8.55
N TYR A 330 -38.83 -10.85 -9.10
CA TYR A 330 -38.51 -10.53 -10.50
C TYR A 330 -38.65 -9.04 -10.85
N GLY A 331 -38.18 -8.16 -9.96
CA GLY A 331 -38.12 -6.72 -10.23
C GLY A 331 -39.32 -5.92 -9.74
N SER A 332 -40.36 -6.55 -9.17
CA SER A 332 -41.55 -5.87 -8.65
C SER A 332 -41.62 -5.78 -7.11
N GLY A 333 -40.60 -6.25 -6.41
CA GLY A 333 -40.54 -6.24 -4.96
C GLY A 333 -39.86 -5.00 -4.36
N THR A 334 -39.61 -4.99 -3.05
CA THR A 334 -39.06 -3.85 -2.31
C THR A 334 -37.71 -4.12 -1.66
N GLN A 335 -37.19 -5.34 -1.74
CA GLN A 335 -35.91 -5.73 -1.16
C GLN A 335 -34.83 -5.84 -2.24
N ASN A 336 -33.66 -5.29 -1.95
CA ASN A 336 -32.46 -5.45 -2.75
C ASN A 336 -31.61 -6.62 -2.24
N PRO A 337 -30.77 -7.22 -3.11
CA PRO A 337 -29.88 -8.28 -2.69
C PRO A 337 -28.75 -7.76 -1.78
N ASP A 338 -28.37 -8.59 -0.83
CA ASP A 338 -27.20 -8.51 0.03
C ASP A 338 -26.00 -9.18 -0.68
N PRO A 339 -24.99 -8.42 -1.12
CA PRO A 339 -23.83 -8.95 -1.86
C PRO A 339 -23.20 -10.17 -1.20
N VAL A 340 -23.12 -10.18 0.13
CA VAL A 340 -22.40 -11.24 0.86
C VAL A 340 -23.11 -12.59 0.78
N LYS A 341 -24.38 -12.63 0.35
CA LYS A 341 -25.24 -13.82 0.25
C LYS A 341 -25.48 -14.29 -1.19
N ILE A 342 -24.97 -13.57 -2.19
CA ILE A 342 -25.22 -13.91 -3.59
C ILE A 342 -24.42 -15.16 -3.97
N THR A 343 -25.13 -16.13 -4.57
CA THR A 343 -24.60 -17.45 -4.95
C THR A 343 -24.78 -17.77 -6.43
N LYS A 344 -25.69 -17.08 -7.14
CA LYS A 344 -25.92 -17.29 -8.58
C LYS A 344 -26.10 -15.99 -9.33
N VAL A 345 -25.64 -15.98 -10.58
CA VAL A 345 -25.91 -14.94 -11.59
C VAL A 345 -26.54 -15.61 -12.80
N LYS A 346 -27.64 -15.06 -13.31
CA LYS A 346 -28.37 -15.62 -14.45
C LYS A 346 -28.76 -14.51 -15.43
N PHE A 347 -28.77 -14.88 -16.69
CA PHE A 347 -29.20 -14.09 -17.84
C PHE A 347 -30.41 -14.80 -18.47
N PHE A 348 -31.58 -14.19 -18.36
CA PHE A 348 -32.86 -14.69 -18.84
C PHE A 348 -33.38 -13.77 -19.96
N PHE A 349 -34.03 -14.31 -20.99
CA PHE A 349 -34.66 -13.49 -22.03
C PHE A 349 -36.14 -13.25 -21.72
N GLN A 350 -36.61 -12.01 -21.71
CA GLN A 350 -38.04 -11.68 -21.53
C GLN A 350 -38.70 -11.31 -22.87
N ASN A 351 -40.02 -11.53 -22.99
CA ASN A 351 -40.85 -11.09 -24.13
C ASN A 351 -40.36 -11.50 -25.53
N TYR A 352 -39.54 -12.56 -25.63
CA TYR A 352 -38.85 -12.93 -26.85
C TYR A 352 -39.76 -13.58 -27.91
N HIS A 353 -41.00 -13.93 -27.57
CA HIS A 353 -42.02 -14.34 -28.54
C HIS A 353 -42.26 -13.32 -29.68
N LEU A 354 -41.80 -12.09 -29.51
CA LEU A 354 -42.05 -10.98 -30.43
C LEU A 354 -40.94 -10.80 -31.48
N ASN A 355 -39.68 -11.16 -31.20
CA ASN A 355 -38.54 -10.87 -32.09
C ASN A 355 -37.35 -11.84 -31.88
N PRO A 356 -36.50 -12.08 -32.89
CA PRO A 356 -35.24 -12.80 -32.70
C PRO A 356 -34.32 -12.01 -31.76
N MET A 357 -33.80 -12.69 -30.74
CA MET A 357 -32.89 -12.12 -29.75
C MET A 357 -31.58 -12.90 -29.71
N GLU A 358 -30.51 -12.23 -29.30
CA GLU A 358 -29.20 -12.80 -29.10
C GLU A 358 -28.47 -11.97 -28.03
N ALA A 359 -27.71 -12.64 -27.18
CA ALA A 359 -26.82 -12.00 -26.22
C ALA A 359 -25.49 -12.75 -26.20
N ASN A 360 -24.43 -12.01 -26.51
CA ASN A 360 -23.05 -12.45 -26.40
C ASN A 360 -22.47 -11.74 -25.19
N ILE A 361 -21.99 -12.49 -24.19
CA ILE A 361 -21.68 -11.97 -22.85
C ILE A 361 -20.23 -12.28 -22.50
N ASP A 362 -19.54 -11.28 -21.95
CA ASP A 362 -18.15 -11.38 -21.52
C ASP A 362 -17.88 -10.61 -20.21
N ASN A 363 -16.75 -10.86 -19.55
CA ASN A 363 -16.22 -10.18 -18.35
C ASN A 363 -17.27 -9.98 -17.24
N VAL A 364 -18.01 -11.03 -16.90
CA VAL A 364 -19.04 -10.98 -15.86
C VAL A 364 -18.37 -10.84 -14.50
N ARG A 365 -18.71 -9.79 -13.76
CA ARG A 365 -18.03 -9.42 -12.50
C ARG A 365 -18.94 -8.63 -11.57
N PHE A 366 -18.78 -8.83 -10.27
CA PHE A 366 -19.24 -7.84 -9.29
C PHE A 366 -18.14 -6.84 -9.05
N ALA A 367 -18.51 -5.58 -8.92
CA ALA A 367 -17.57 -4.50 -8.82
C ALA A 367 -18.03 -3.56 -7.68
N TYR A 368 -17.10 -3.18 -6.79
CA TYR A 368 -17.37 -2.57 -5.49
C TYR A 368 -16.20 -1.79 -4.87
#